data_AF-A0A7Y1Z883-F1
#
_entry.id   AF-A0A7Y1Z883-F1
#
_cell.length_a   1.000
_cell.length_b   1.000
_cell.length_c   1.000
_cell.angle_alpha   90.00
_cell.angle_beta   90.00
_cell.angle_gamma   90.00
#
_symmetry.space_group_name_H-M   'P 1'
#
loop_
_entity.id
_entity.type
_entity.pdbx_description
1 polymer ?
#
loop_
_entity_poly.entity_id
_entity_poly.type
_entity_poly.pdbx_seq_one_letter_code
_entity_poly.pdbx_strand_id
1 'polypeptide(L)'
;MIFDKSTAKKTADFLLQIQAIKLSPTKPFTWASGWKSPIYCDNRIVLSFPEIRNFVKKEMASHILKTYGKPDVIAGVATGAIGIGALVAD
;
A
#
# COMPACT_ATOMS: atom_id res chain seq x y z
N MET A 1 -11.63 6.12 4.75
CA MET A 1 -11.36 7.57 4.90
C MET A 1 -10.13 7.94 4.06
N ILE A 2 -10.09 9.16 3.50
CA ILE A 2 -8.94 9.72 2.78
C ILE A 2 -8.38 10.87 3.62
N PHE A 3 -7.13 10.75 4.10
CA PHE A 3 -6.50 11.76 4.98
C PHE A 3 -5.92 12.94 4.21
N ASP A 4 -5.28 12.67 3.07
CA ASP A 4 -4.77 13.66 2.14
C ASP A 4 -5.12 13.23 0.70
N LYS A 5 -5.76 14.12 -0.07
CA LYS A 5 -6.22 13.82 -1.42
C LYS A 5 -5.06 13.67 -2.42
N SER A 6 -3.98 14.43 -2.23
CA SER A 6 -2.81 14.40 -3.10
C SER A 6 -2.03 13.10 -2.92
N THR A 7 -1.72 12.74 -1.67
CA THR A 7 -1.07 11.48 -1.31
C THR A 7 -1.92 10.29 -1.75
N ALA A 8 -3.23 10.32 -1.53
CA ALA A 8 -4.12 9.23 -1.96
C ALA A 8 -4.14 9.06 -3.48
N LYS A 9 -4.26 10.17 -4.24
CA LYS A 9 -4.23 10.13 -5.70
C LYS A 9 -2.90 9.60 -6.22
N LYS A 10 -1.78 10.15 -5.74
CA LYS A 10 -0.44 9.75 -6.15
C LYS A 10 -0.14 8.28 -5.81
N THR A 11 -0.60 7.81 -4.65
CA THR A 11 -0.50 6.39 -4.26
C THR A 11 -1.29 5.52 -5.23
N ALA A 12 -2.52 5.89 -5.58
CA ALA A 12 -3.32 5.15 -6.55
C ALA A 12 -2.66 5.10 -7.94
N ASP A 13 -2.13 6.23 -8.42
CA ASP A 13 -1.41 6.32 -9.69
C ASP A 13 -0.22 5.35 -9.72
N PHE A 14 0.61 5.33 -8.65
CA PHE A 14 1.73 4.40 -8.56
C PHE A 14 1.31 2.94 -8.52
N LEU A 15 0.29 2.58 -7.73
CA LEU A 15 -0.17 1.20 -7.60
C LEU A 15 -0.76 0.67 -8.92
N LEU A 16 -1.45 1.52 -9.68
CA LEU A 16 -1.94 1.19 -11.02
C LEU A 16 -0.78 1.07 -12.03
N GLN A 17 0.19 2.00 -11.98
CA GLN A 17 1.35 2.00 -12.87
C GLN A 17 2.15 0.71 -12.74
N ILE A 18 2.41 0.22 -11.53
CA ILE A 18 3.17 -1.01 -11.30
C ILE A 18 2.31 -2.28 -11.33
N GLN A 19 1.03 -2.16 -11.67
CA GLN A 19 0.09 -3.28 -11.72
C GLN A 19 -0.05 -4.02 -10.37
N ALA A 20 0.25 -3.35 -9.26
CA ALA A 20 -0.08 -3.82 -7.91
C ALA A 20 -1.59 -3.77 -7.70
N ILE A 21 -2.28 -2.80 -8.29
CA ILE A 21 -3.73 -2.79 -8.44
C ILE A 21 -4.09 -2.98 -9.91
N LYS A 22 -5.04 -3.88 -10.17
CA LYS A 22 -5.62 -4.13 -11.49
C LYS A 22 -7.13 -3.96 -11.42
N LEU A 23 -7.70 -3.25 -12.38
CA LEU A 23 -9.14 -3.01 -12.50
C LEU A 23 -9.67 -3.69 -13.76
N SER A 24 -10.67 -4.56 -13.59
CA SER A 24 -11.32 -5.30 -14.68
C SER A 24 -12.83 -5.41 -14.42
N PRO A 25 -13.59 -4.30 -14.54
CA PRO A 25 -15.01 -4.27 -14.21
C PRO A 25 -15.86 -5.15 -15.14
N THR A 26 -15.44 -5.33 -16.39
CA THR A 26 -16.17 -6.12 -17.39
C THR A 26 -15.80 -7.61 -17.39
N LYS A 27 -14.59 -7.95 -16.93
CA LYS A 27 -14.10 -9.34 -16.80
C LYS A 27 -13.49 -9.55 -15.40
N PRO A 28 -14.32 -9.74 -14.36
CA PRO A 28 -13.86 -9.78 -12.98
C PRO A 28 -12.87 -10.92 -12.69
N PHE A 29 -11.99 -10.67 -11.72
CA PHE A 29 -11.12 -11.69 -11.14
C PHE A 29 -11.92 -12.63 -10.25
N THR A 30 -11.48 -13.88 -10.12
CA THR A 30 -12.02 -14.82 -9.12
C THR A 30 -11.04 -14.90 -7.98
N TRP A 31 -11.45 -14.48 -6.78
CA TRP A 31 -10.64 -14.61 -5.59
C TRP A 31 -10.68 -16.05 -5.06
N ALA A 32 -9.77 -16.37 -4.15
CA ALA A 32 -9.68 -17.71 -3.56
C ALA A 32 -10.96 -18.15 -2.84
N SER A 33 -11.76 -17.21 -2.35
CA SER A 33 -13.09 -17.47 -1.77
C SER A 33 -14.18 -17.80 -2.80
N GLY A 34 -13.86 -17.79 -4.10
CA GLY A 34 -14.83 -17.88 -5.20
C GLY A 34 -15.47 -16.53 -5.57
N TRP A 35 -15.23 -15.48 -4.80
CA TRP A 35 -15.81 -14.15 -5.05
C TRP A 35 -15.34 -13.55 -6.37
N LYS A 36 -16.26 -13.00 -7.16
CA LYS A 36 -15.97 -12.27 -8.40
C LYS A 36 -15.76 -10.79 -8.09
N SER A 37 -14.52 -10.31 -8.18
CA SER A 37 -14.17 -8.93 -7.87
C SER A 37 -13.70 -8.17 -9.12
N PRO A 38 -14.15 -6.92 -9.34
CA PRO A 38 -13.63 -6.07 -10.41
C PRO A 38 -12.20 -5.56 -10.12
N ILE A 39 -11.67 -5.81 -8.91
CA ILE A 39 -10.35 -5.35 -8.47
C ILE A 39 -9.49 -6.52 -7.97
N TYR A 40 -8.23 -6.50 -8.36
CA TYR A 40 -7.17 -7.32 -7.77
C TYR A 40 -6.12 -6.40 -7.15
N CYS A 41 -5.62 -6.76 -5.97
CA CYS A 41 -4.63 -5.98 -5.23
C CYS A 41 -3.54 -6.90 -4.68
N ASP A 42 -2.29 -6.61 -5.02
CA ASP A 42 -1.10 -7.20 -4.42
C ASP A 42 -0.05 -6.12 -4.15
N ASN A 43 -0.17 -5.48 -2.99
CA ASN A 43 0.75 -4.41 -2.57
C ASN A 43 2.16 -4.90 -2.22
N ARG A 44 2.41 -6.22 -2.17
CA ARG A 44 3.78 -6.74 -1.96
C ARG A 44 4.70 -6.33 -3.11
N ILE A 45 4.12 -6.17 -4.31
CA ILE A 45 4.81 -5.71 -5.52
C ILE A 45 5.50 -4.35 -5.30
N VAL A 46 4.95 -3.48 -4.45
CA VAL A 46 5.56 -2.17 -4.12
C VAL A 46 7.01 -2.31 -3.68
N LEU A 47 7.36 -3.37 -2.94
CA LEU A 47 8.71 -3.59 -2.42
C LEU A 47 9.77 -3.76 -3.53
N SER A 48 9.35 -4.16 -4.73
CA SER A 48 10.23 -4.31 -5.91
C SER A 48 10.54 -3.00 -6.64
N PHE A 49 9.89 -1.89 -6.26
CA PHE A 49 10.06 -0.58 -6.90
C PHE A 49 10.64 0.43 -5.89
N PRO A 50 11.96 0.67 -5.89
CA PRO A 50 12.64 1.49 -4.87
C PRO A 50 12.05 2.89 -4.70
N GLU A 51 11.74 3.59 -5.79
CA GLU A 51 11.17 4.94 -5.72
C GLU A 51 9.78 4.94 -5.08
N ILE A 52 8.96 3.95 -5.41
CA ILE A 52 7.58 3.86 -4.94
C ILE A 52 7.54 3.39 -3.48
N ARG A 53 8.33 2.38 -3.09
CA ARG A 53 8.39 1.96 -1.68
C ARG A 53 8.94 3.06 -0.78
N ASN A 54 9.88 3.87 -1.27
CA ASN A 54 10.41 5.03 -0.54
C ASN A 54 9.35 6.13 -0.38
N PHE A 55 8.54 6.37 -1.41
CA PHE A 55 7.39 7.26 -1.30
C PHE A 55 6.40 6.75 -0.25
N VAL A 56 5.97 5.48 -0.35
CA VAL A 56 5.00 4.89 0.59
C VAL A 56 5.52 4.89 2.03
N LYS A 57 6.77 4.47 2.27
CA LYS A 57 7.35 4.46 3.63
C LYS A 57 7.36 5.86 4.25
N LYS A 58 7.72 6.88 3.47
CA LYS A 58 7.78 8.28 3.93
C LYS A 58 6.40 8.83 4.27
N GLU A 59 5.41 8.62 3.40
CA GLU A 59 4.04 9.10 3.63
C GLU A 59 3.41 8.40 4.84
N MET A 60 3.63 7.09 5.00
CA MET A 60 3.18 6.35 6.18
C MET A 60 3.84 6.86 7.47
N ALA A 61 5.17 7.00 7.49
CA ALA A 61 5.89 7.50 8.66
C ALA A 61 5.47 8.93 9.03
N SER A 62 5.33 9.82 8.03
CA SER A 62 4.87 11.19 8.22
C SER A 62 3.46 11.23 8.83
N HIS A 63 2.54 10.39 8.34
CA HIS A 63 1.20 10.30 8.88
C HIS A 63 1.20 9.79 10.33
N ILE A 64 1.99 8.74 10.63
CA ILE A 64 2.11 8.20 12.00
C ILE A 64 2.61 9.29 12.95
N LEU A 65 3.70 9.99 12.59
CA LEU A 65 4.27 11.05 13.41
C LEU A 65 3.29 12.20 13.65
N LYS A 66 2.54 12.60 12.62
CA LYS A 66 1.56 13.69 12.71
C LYS A 66 0.35 13.31 13.58
N THR A 67 -0.10 12.07 13.49
CA THR A 67 -1.35 11.63 14.15
C THR A 67 -1.13 11.09 15.55
N TYR A 68 -0.02 10.38 15.78
CA TYR A 68 0.25 9.64 17.01
C TYR A 68 1.53 10.07 17.72
N GLY A 69 2.33 10.98 17.14
CA GLY A 69 3.66 11.30 17.62
C GLY A 69 4.68 10.20 17.28
N LYS A 70 5.86 10.25 17.91
CA LYS A 70 6.90 9.22 17.72
C LYS A 70 6.54 7.96 18.50
N PRO A 71 6.30 6.82 17.82
CA PRO A 71 6.06 5.56 18.52
C PRO A 71 7.38 4.97 19.04
N ASP A 72 7.29 4.16 20.09
CA ASP A 72 8.44 3.36 20.59
C ASP A 72 8.74 2.17 19.68
N VAL A 73 7.71 1.61 19.03
CA VAL A 73 7.80 0.39 18.22
C VAL A 73 6.91 0.48 16.98
N ILE A 74 7.36 -0.09 15.87
CA ILE A 74 6.57 -0.39 14.67
C ILE A 74 6.44 -1.90 14.53
N ALA A 75 5.21 -2.40 14.41
CA ALA A 75 4.93 -3.82 14.24
C ALA A 75 4.31 -4.10 12.86
N GLY A 76 5.02 -4.85 12.01
CA GLY A 76 4.53 -5.29 10.70
C GLY A 76 3.75 -6.61 10.78
N VAL A 77 2.56 -6.66 10.19
CA VAL A 77 1.73 -7.88 10.18
C VAL A 77 2.29 -8.94 9.24
N ALA A 78 2.45 -10.17 9.73
CA ALA A 78 2.98 -11.28 8.95
C ALA A 78 2.02 -11.73 7.84
N THR A 79 2.46 -12.01 6.61
CA THR A 79 3.81 -11.77 6.05
C THR A 79 3.87 -10.49 5.20
N GLY A 80 2.75 -10.14 4.55
CA GLY A 80 2.71 -9.13 3.49
C GLY A 80 3.07 -7.70 3.92
N ALA A 81 2.99 -7.38 5.22
CA ALA A 81 3.30 -6.05 5.73
C ALA A 81 4.63 -5.97 6.49
N ILE A 82 5.38 -7.08 6.66
CA ILE A 82 6.69 -7.05 7.34
C ILE A 82 7.65 -6.11 6.61
N GLY A 83 7.76 -6.25 5.28
CA GLY A 83 8.69 -5.45 4.48
C GLY A 83 8.42 -3.95 4.57
N ILE A 84 7.16 -3.53 4.43
CA ILE A 84 6.82 -2.10 4.54
C ILE A 84 6.92 -1.60 5.98
N GLY A 85 6.55 -2.42 6.97
CA GLY A 85 6.68 -2.07 8.38
C GLY A 85 8.14 -1.84 8.79
N ALA A 86 9.06 -2.70 8.34
CA ALA A 86 10.49 -2.52 8.55
C ALA A 86 11.01 -1.22 7.89
N LEU A 87 10.56 -0.93 6.67
CA LEU A 87 10.92 0.31 5.96
C LEU A 87 10.37 1.58 6.63
N VAL A 88 9.20 1.51 7.27
CA VAL A 88 8.64 2.64 8.03
C VAL A 88 9.37 2.86 9.35
N ALA A 89 9.95 1.80 9.93
CA ALA A 89 10.76 1.88 11.15
C ALA A 89 12.17 2.46 10.91
N ASP A 90 12.66 2.42 9.67
CA ASP A 90 13.95 2.96 9.19
C ASP A 90 13.85 4.42 8.71
#